data_AF-A0A502BJM4-F1
#
_entry.id   AF-A0A502BJM4-F1
#
_cell.length_a   1.000
_cell.length_b   1.000
_cell.length_c   1.000
_cell.angle_alpha   90.00
_cell.angle_beta   90.00
_cell.angle_gamma   90.00
#
_symmetry.space_group_name_H-M   'P 1'
#
loop_
_entity.id
_entity.type
_entity.pdbx_description
1 polymer ?
#
loop_
_entity_poly.entity_id
_entity_poly.type
_entity_poly.pdbx_seq_one_letter_code
_entity_poly.pdbx_strand_id
1 'polypeptide(L)'
;MIPFVILTIGPVCFIYSVFVIFYKHSLYALWWKLSASILFMGQLLIAIKLMYPPYLDAQNVLHEPYFIVLPIGFLMLIVGSGMVLILTALSKIRSRSKKLSDSSRL
;
A
#
# COMPACT_ATOMS: atom_id res chain seq x y z
N MET A 1 -9.03 -10.87 13.50
CA MET A 1 -8.65 -11.41 12.17
C MET A 1 -8.40 -10.30 11.13
N ILE A 2 -9.30 -9.32 10.98
CA ILE A 2 -9.16 -8.19 10.02
C ILE A 2 -7.80 -7.45 10.12
N PRO A 3 -7.30 -7.05 11.31
CA PRO A 3 -6.03 -6.31 11.38
C PRO A 3 -4.83 -7.15 10.93
N PHE A 4 -4.83 -8.47 11.18
CA PHE A 4 -3.76 -9.38 10.73
C PHE A 4 -3.70 -9.50 9.21
N VAL A 5 -4.85 -9.54 8.54
CA VAL A 5 -4.93 -9.63 7.07
C VAL A 5 -4.37 -8.37 6.41
N ILE A 6 -4.69 -7.20 6.95
CA ILE A 6 -4.17 -5.94 6.39
C ILE A 6 -2.66 -5.80 6.63
N LEU A 7 -2.17 -6.28 7.78
CA LEU A 7 -0.76 -6.29 8.13
C LEU A 7 0.09 -7.19 7.22
N THR A 8 -0.49 -8.24 6.63
CA THR A 8 0.21 -9.12 5.67
C THR A 8 0.07 -8.67 4.23
N ILE A 9 -1.09 -8.14 3.83
CA ILE A 9 -1.33 -7.64 2.47
C ILE A 9 -0.48 -6.40 2.17
N GLY A 10 -0.34 -5.48 3.13
CA GLY A 10 0.45 -4.26 2.97
C GLY A 10 1.89 -4.51 2.51
N PRO A 11 2.69 -5.33 3.22
CA PRO A 11 4.04 -5.72 2.83
C PRO A 11 4.12 -6.39 1.46
N VAL A 12 3.18 -7.30 1.16
CA VAL A 12 3.13 -8.00 -0.14
C VAL A 12 2.89 -7.01 -1.28
N CYS A 13 1.92 -6.10 -1.13
CA CYS A 13 1.66 -5.04 -2.10
C CYS A 13 2.85 -4.10 -2.26
N PHE A 14 3.54 -3.78 -1.16
CA PHE A 14 4.74 -2.94 -1.20
C PHE A 14 5.86 -3.60 -2.00
N ILE A 15 6.22 -4.86 -1.68
CA ILE A 15 7.25 -5.62 -2.41
C ILE A 15 6.89 -5.71 -3.89
N TYR A 16 5.62 -5.98 -4.21
CA TYR A 16 5.15 -6.03 -5.59
C TYR A 16 5.30 -4.68 -6.32
N SER A 17 4.90 -3.58 -5.68
CA SER A 17 5.05 -2.23 -6.27
C SER A 17 6.51 -1.89 -6.54
N VAL A 18 7.41 -2.21 -5.61
CA VAL A 18 8.86 -2.02 -5.77
C VAL A 18 9.37 -2.85 -6.94
N PHE A 19 8.99 -4.13 -7.02
CA PHE A 19 9.35 -5.00 -8.14
C PHE A 19 8.90 -4.42 -9.49
N VAL A 20 7.66 -3.95 -9.58
CA VAL A 20 7.15 -3.35 -10.84
C VAL A 20 7.94 -2.09 -11.23
N ILE A 21 8.35 -1.26 -10.26
CA ILE A 21 9.17 -0.06 -10.52
C ILE A 21 10.52 -0.42 -11.14
N PHE A 22 11.20 -1.45 -10.64
CA PHE A 22 12.54 -1.84 -11.12
C PHE A 22 12.51 -2.60 -12.44
N TYR A 23 11.55 -3.51 -12.62
CA TYR A 23 11.58 -4.47 -13.74
C TYR A 23 10.71 -4.05 -14.93
N LYS A 24 9.77 -3.12 -14.75
CA LYS A 24 8.83 -2.74 -15.81
C LYS A 24 8.90 -1.24 -16.07
N HIS A 25 9.51 -0.87 -17.20
CA HIS A 25 9.47 0.51 -17.69
C HIS A 25 8.04 0.86 -18.12
N SER A 26 7.25 1.34 -17.18
CA SER A 26 5.81 1.59 -17.32
C SER A 26 5.56 3.09 -17.45
N LEU A 27 4.66 3.49 -18.35
CA LEU A 27 4.18 4.89 -18.42
C LEU A 27 3.61 5.40 -17.09
N TYR A 28 3.17 4.49 -16.22
CA TYR A 28 2.62 4.81 -14.91
C TYR A 28 3.67 4.81 -13.78
N ALA A 29 4.98 4.87 -14.11
CA ALA A 29 6.06 4.75 -13.14
C ALA A 29 5.94 5.74 -11.97
N LEU A 30 5.51 6.98 -12.22
CA LEU A 30 5.25 7.97 -11.16
C LEU A 30 4.17 7.48 -10.18
N TRP A 31 3.07 6.94 -10.69
CA TRP A 31 1.97 6.42 -9.87
C TRP A 31 2.36 5.18 -9.07
N TRP A 32 3.22 4.32 -9.64
CA TRP A 32 3.81 3.20 -8.91
C TRP A 32 4.69 3.66 -7.75
N LYS A 33 5.53 4.69 -7.96
CA LYS A 33 6.35 5.29 -6.90
C LYS A 33 5.49 5.91 -5.79
N LEU A 34 4.44 6.66 -6.15
CA LEU A 34 3.51 7.24 -5.18
C LEU A 34 2.82 6.16 -4.33
N SER A 35 2.33 5.10 -4.97
CA SER A 35 1.70 3.97 -4.28
C SER A 35 2.68 3.28 -3.32
N ALA A 36 3.92 3.04 -3.75
CA ALA A 36 4.95 2.46 -2.89
C ALA A 36 5.27 3.34 -1.68
N SER A 37 5.39 4.66 -1.86
CA SER A 37 5.63 5.61 -0.76
C SER A 37 4.48 5.64 0.27
N ILE A 38 3.22 5.61 -0.21
CA ILE A 38 2.05 5.56 0.68
C ILE A 38 2.03 4.26 1.48
N LEU A 39 2.30 3.12 0.83
CA LEU A 39 2.38 1.82 1.49
C LEU A 39 3.49 1.78 2.54
N PHE A 40 4.67 2.33 2.22
CA PHE A 40 5.78 2.44 3.15
C PHE A 40 5.42 3.29 4.37
N MET A 41 4.82 4.47 4.16
CA MET A 41 4.42 5.35 5.25
C MET A 41 3.35 4.72 6.14
N GLY A 42 2.37 4.01 5.55
CA GLY A 42 1.36 3.26 6.29
C GLY A 42 1.95 2.17 7.18
N GLN A 43 2.94 1.41 6.67
CA GLN A 43 3.66 0.41 7.46
C GLN A 43 4.47 1.04 8.61
N LEU A 44 5.13 2.16 8.33
CA LEU A 44 5.96 2.87 9.31
C LEU A 44 5.10 3.41 10.47
N LEU A 45 3.93 3.96 10.18
CA LEU A 45 2.98 4.42 11.21
C LEU A 45 2.48 3.28 12.11
N ILE A 46 2.20 2.11 11.53
CA ILE A 46 1.81 0.93 12.31
C ILE A 46 2.98 0.45 13.17
N ALA A 47 4.20 0.44 12.63
CA ALA A 47 5.40 0.07 13.37
C ALA A 47 5.66 1.00 14.56
N ILE A 48 5.46 2.32 14.40
CA ILE A 48 5.58 3.28 15.50
C ILE A 48 4.59 2.95 16.61
N LYS A 49 3.33 2.62 16.29
CA LYS A 49 2.33 2.27 17.31
C LYS A 49 2.70 1.00 18.08
N LEU A 50 3.35 0.03 17.43
CA LEU A 50 3.83 -1.19 18.10
C LEU A 50 4.99 -0.92 19.06
N MET A 51 5.80 0.11 18.81
CA MET A 51 6.91 0.50 19.69
C MET A 51 6.47 1.33 20.91
N TYR A 52 5.30 1.97 20.87
CA TYR A 52 4.75 2.76 21.97
C TYR A 52 3.44 2.15 22.49
N PRO A 53 3.54 1.07 23.29
CA PRO A 53 2.37 0.43 23.87
C PRO A 53 1.64 1.38 24.83
N PRO A 54 0.32 1.20 24.98
CA PRO A 54 -0.44 1.96 25.97
C PRO A 54 0.06 1.64 27.37
N TYR A 55 0.05 2.65 28.24
CA TYR A 55 0.44 2.51 29.63
C TYR A 55 -0.58 3.20 30.55
N LEU A 56 -0.64 2.74 31.79
CA LEU A 56 -1.46 3.34 32.84
C LEU A 56 -0.57 4.28 33.66
N ASP A 57 -1.05 5.49 33.92
CA ASP A 57 -0.39 6.40 34.87
C ASP A 57 -0.73 6.02 36.33
N ALA A 58 -0.02 6.63 37.30
CA ALA A 58 -0.22 6.42 38.73
C ALA A 58 -1.66 6.69 39.22
N GLN A 59 -2.45 7.43 38.42
CA GLN A 59 -3.86 7.72 38.66
C GLN A 59 -4.82 6.71 37.99
N ASN A 60 -4.31 5.58 37.48
CA ASN A 60 -5.05 4.60 36.66
C ASN A 60 -5.69 5.20 35.40
N VAL A 61 -5.12 6.29 34.87
CA VAL A 61 -5.54 6.86 33.58
C VAL A 61 -4.81 6.12 32.46
N LEU A 62 -5.58 5.62 31.49
CA LEU A 62 -5.04 4.95 30.31
C LEU A 62 -4.50 5.99 29.32
N HIS A 63 -3.19 6.01 29.13
CA HIS A 63 -2.54 6.78 28.09
C HIS A 63 -2.37 5.91 26.85
N GLU A 64 -3.10 6.26 25.80
CA GLU A 64 -2.95 5.66 24.47
C GLU A 64 -2.20 6.61 23.55
N PRO A 65 -0.85 6.64 23.62
CA PRO A 65 -0.07 7.46 22.72
C PRO A 65 -0.40 7.05 21.27
N TYR A 66 -0.61 8.04 20.42
CA TYR A 66 -0.83 7.84 18.99
C TYR A 66 -2.10 7.04 18.63
N PHE A 67 -3.20 7.20 19.38
CA PHE A 67 -4.50 6.56 19.06
C PHE A 67 -4.93 6.74 17.59
N ILE A 68 -4.77 7.95 17.04
CA ILE A 68 -5.15 8.31 15.67
C ILE A 68 -4.19 7.72 14.61
N VAL A 69 -2.97 7.36 14.99
CA VAL A 69 -1.94 6.87 14.06
C VAL A 69 -2.30 5.50 13.48
N LEU A 70 -2.97 4.65 14.26
CA LEU A 70 -3.36 3.31 13.82
C LEU A 70 -4.44 3.36 12.71
N PRO A 71 -5.56 4.11 12.85
CA PRO A 71 -6.52 4.31 11.75
C PRO A 71 -5.89 4.93 10.49
N ILE A 72 -5.02 5.93 10.65
CA ILE A 72 -4.35 6.58 9.51
C ILE A 72 -3.43 5.59 8.79
N GLY A 73 -2.64 4.81 9.53
CA GLY A 73 -1.77 3.78 8.95
C GLY A 73 -2.57 2.74 8.16
N PHE A 74 -3.70 2.27 8.70
CA PHE A 74 -4.61 1.36 7.98
C PHE A 74 -5.22 2.00 6.73
N LEU A 75 -5.65 3.25 6.80
CA LEU A 75 -6.21 3.96 5.65
C LEU A 75 -5.16 4.09 4.53
N MET A 76 -3.92 4.42 4.87
CA MET A 76 -2.81 4.45 3.92
C MET A 76 -2.55 3.09 3.27
N LEU A 77 -2.58 2.00 4.04
CA LEU A 77 -2.43 0.66 3.48
C LEU A 77 -3.56 0.29 2.51
N ILE A 78 -4.80 0.64 2.83
CA ILE A 78 -5.97 0.38 1.98
C ILE A 78 -5.86 1.19 0.68
N VAL A 79 -5.58 2.49 0.77
CA VAL A 79 -5.44 3.35 -0.41
C VAL A 79 -4.26 2.89 -1.27
N GLY A 80 -3.11 2.62 -0.66
CA GLY A 80 -1.91 2.16 -1.36
C GLY A 80 -2.12 0.84 -2.09
N SER A 81 -2.73 -0.15 -1.43
CA SER A 81 -3.04 -1.45 -2.03
C SER A 81 -4.12 -1.36 -3.12
N GLY A 82 -5.14 -0.51 -2.93
CA GLY A 82 -6.13 -0.20 -3.95
C GLY A 82 -5.50 0.40 -5.22
N MET A 83 -4.56 1.34 -5.07
CA MET A 83 -3.81 1.88 -6.20
C MET A 83 -3.01 0.81 -6.95
N VAL A 84 -2.35 -0.11 -6.24
CA VAL A 84 -1.63 -1.23 -6.87
C VAL A 84 -2.57 -2.06 -7.74
N LEU A 85 -3.77 -2.41 -7.25
CA LEU A 85 -4.75 -3.18 -8.01
C LEU A 85 -5.23 -2.43 -9.27
N ILE A 86 -5.57 -1.15 -9.13
CA ILE A 86 -6.02 -0.31 -10.24
C ILE A 86 -4.92 -0.19 -11.29
N LEU A 87 -3.69 0.14 -10.90
CA LEU A 87 -2.56 0.27 -11.83
C LEU A 87 -2.24 -1.05 -12.53
N THR A 88 -2.36 -2.18 -11.83
CA THR A 88 -2.20 -3.50 -12.42
C THR A 88 -3.26 -3.76 -13.49
N ALA A 89 -4.53 -3.52 -13.16
CA ALA A 89 -5.65 -3.69 -14.08
C ALA A 89 -5.51 -2.81 -15.33
N LEU A 90 -5.21 -1.52 -15.16
CA LEU A 90 -4.99 -0.57 -16.25
C LEU A 90 -3.83 -1.01 -17.15
N SER A 91 -2.71 -1.46 -16.55
CA SER A 91 -1.56 -1.94 -17.33
C SER A 91 -1.90 -3.18 -18.17
N LYS A 92 -2.76 -4.07 -17.64
CA LYS A 92 -3.21 -5.28 -18.33
C LYS A 92 -4.19 -4.97 -19.46
N ILE A 93 -5.18 -4.10 -19.22
CA ILE A 93 -6.15 -3.66 -20.24
C ILE A 93 -5.43 -3.01 -21.43
N ARG A 94 -4.48 -2.11 -21.16
CA ARG A 94 -3.70 -1.44 -22.21
C ARG A 94 -2.87 -2.42 -23.06
N SER A 95 -2.24 -3.40 -22.41
CA SER A 95 -1.46 -4.42 -23.12
C SER A 95 -2.31 -5.26 -24.09
N ARG A 96 -3.56 -5.55 -23.73
CA ARG A 96 -4.52 -6.27 -24.59
C ARG A 96 -4.97 -5.42 -25.77
N SER A 97 -5.31 -4.15 -25.52
CA SER A 97 -5.73 -3.23 -26.59
C SER A 97 -4.64 -3.05 -27.65
N LYS A 98 -3.37 -2.93 -27.24
CA LYS A 98 -2.25 -2.86 -28.19
C LYS A 98 -2.13 -4.12 -29.07
N LYS A 99 -2.21 -5.31 -28.45
CA LYS A 99 -2.13 -6.59 -29.18
C LYS A 99 -3.28 -6.78 -30.19
N LEU A 100 -4.49 -6.35 -29.83
CA LEU A 100 -5.66 -6.37 -30.73
C LEU A 100 -5.46 -5.42 -31.92
N SER A 101 -4.98 -4.20 -31.69
CA SER A 101 -4.70 -3.23 -32.75
C SER A 101 -3.59 -3.68 -33.70
N ASP A 102 -2.60 -4.43 -33.22
CA ASP A 102 -1.53 -4.97 -34.07
C ASP A 102 -2.04 -6.15 -34.92
N SER A 103 -2.94 -6.98 -34.37
CA SER A 103 -3.55 -8.11 -35.08
C SER A 103 -4.53 -7.70 -36.18
N SER A 104 -5.18 -6.54 -36.09
CA SER A 104 -6.09 -6.04 -37.13
C SER A 104 -5.39 -5.37 -38.31
N ARG A 105 -4.05 -5.25 -38.25
CA ARG A 105 -3.22 -4.66 -39.32
C ARG A 105 -2.51 -5.71 -40.18
N LEU A 106 -2.61 -6.99 -39.81
CA LEU A 106 -2.13 -8.15 -40.55
C LEU A 106 -3.31 -8.77 -41.32
#